data_AF-A0AAN9AHF1-F1
#
_entry.id   AF-A0AAN9AHF1-F1
#
_cell.length_a   1.000
_cell.length_b   1.000
_cell.length_c   1.000
_cell.angle_alpha   90.00
_cell.angle_beta   90.00
_cell.angle_gamma   90.00
#
_symmetry.space_group_name_H-M   'P 1'
#
loop_
_entity.id
_entity.type
_entity.pdbx_description
1 polymer ?
#
loop_
_entity_poly.entity_id
_entity_poly.type
_entity_poly.pdbx_seq_one_letter_code
_entity_poly.pdbx_strand_id
1 'polypeptide(L)'
;MKSNDARKVAPDNGAEAGGGGGTKKEKDLDLPPMPKRPSLVSIDSEDENKMVEVKTGICGLDPTTGKGKQIHLIQMLLLPFVPIMALIIQNSINMVSVLEYQHGMQETIDQVQISTGLGNVTEALQSERAEIAFYLFTNGSVIRRNLSEHFAYTNSLINDLKWPKFRIEDELFQNKILFRIRLDDFREKITNFDTPSIEAGIAFYNRANYIFLDQLTREIKEKDASGVWRPLLAYKNMIRAIEHLGISMVFGEQYFGRGNLDQSSYIAFITNDALGQDFLNASQNFAYWIGTRYKVMQKDYPWYSNITRRRLEILGREKIKPDFEKATEYFYAMLGYLDALQKVQYEIR
;
A
#
# COMPACT_ATOMS: atom_id res chain seq x y z
N MET A 1 4.37 -62.89 21.50
CA MET A 1 4.61 -63.08 20.05
C MET A 1 5.61 -61.99 19.66
N LYS A 2 6.89 -62.32 19.50
CA LYS A 2 7.54 -62.69 18.22
C LYS A 2 7.16 -61.68 17.12
N SER A 3 8.05 -61.01 16.39
CA SER A 3 9.52 -61.06 16.23
C SER A 3 9.87 -59.91 15.28
N ASN A 4 11.03 -59.27 15.49
CA ASN A 4 12.11 -58.88 14.54
C ASN A 4 11.78 -58.76 13.01
N ASP A 5 12.40 -57.91 12.18
CA ASP A 5 13.78 -57.41 12.03
C ASP A 5 13.73 -56.17 11.11
N ALA A 6 14.42 -55.04 11.35
CA ALA A 6 15.85 -54.79 11.15
C ALA A 6 16.40 -55.10 9.73
N ARG A 7 16.72 -54.05 8.95
CA ARG A 7 17.92 -54.07 8.10
C ARG A 7 18.47 -52.68 7.79
N LYS A 8 19.57 -52.37 8.48
CA LYS A 8 20.67 -51.49 8.05
C LYS A 8 21.27 -52.02 6.73
N VAL A 9 21.64 -51.12 5.82
CA VAL A 9 22.91 -51.19 5.05
C VAL A 9 23.37 -49.77 4.73
N ALA A 10 24.59 -49.45 5.14
CA ALA A 10 25.51 -48.46 4.57
C ALA A 10 26.83 -49.23 4.35
N PRO A 11 27.93 -48.61 3.86
CA PRO A 11 28.15 -47.63 2.79
C PRO A 11 28.95 -48.27 1.63
N ASP A 12 29.31 -47.55 0.57
CA ASP A 12 30.51 -47.93 -0.19
C ASP A 12 31.24 -46.75 -0.85
N ASN A 13 32.57 -46.86 -0.82
CA ASN A 13 33.61 -45.93 -1.25
C ASN A 13 34.28 -46.42 -2.54
N GLY A 14 34.98 -45.52 -3.24
CA GLY A 14 36.02 -45.85 -4.25
C GLY A 14 35.91 -44.92 -5.47
N ALA A 15 36.77 -43.92 -5.71
CA ALA A 15 38.23 -43.85 -5.88
C ALA A 15 38.75 -44.34 -7.26
N GLU A 16 39.56 -43.46 -7.88
CA GLU A 16 40.47 -43.65 -9.04
C GLU A 16 39.86 -43.73 -10.46
N ALA A 17 40.56 -43.42 -11.57
CA ALA A 17 41.64 -42.50 -11.95
C ALA A 17 41.81 -42.64 -13.50
N GLY A 18 42.26 -41.57 -14.19
CA GLY A 18 42.76 -41.58 -15.59
C GLY A 18 41.70 -41.51 -16.70
N GLY A 19 41.86 -40.85 -17.84
CA GLY A 19 43.00 -40.14 -18.44
C GLY A 19 42.79 -40.08 -19.98
N GLY A 20 42.98 -38.90 -20.59
CA GLY A 20 43.09 -38.65 -22.05
C GLY A 20 41.76 -38.48 -22.80
N GLY A 21 41.55 -37.54 -23.73
CA GLY A 21 42.37 -36.51 -24.37
C GLY A 21 41.57 -36.00 -25.59
N GLY A 22 41.58 -34.69 -25.90
CA GLY A 22 40.86 -34.19 -27.08
C GLY A 22 40.59 -32.68 -27.17
N THR A 23 41.65 -31.91 -27.40
CA THR A 23 41.76 -30.62 -28.12
C THR A 23 40.49 -29.80 -28.49
N LYS A 24 40.46 -28.50 -28.10
CA LYS A 24 40.19 -27.37 -29.02
C LYS A 24 40.50 -25.98 -28.39
N LYS A 25 41.56 -25.38 -28.92
CA LYS A 25 41.91 -23.94 -29.10
C LYS A 25 41.26 -22.88 -28.20
N GLU A 26 42.08 -22.33 -27.31
CA GLU A 26 41.89 -21.10 -26.56
C GLU A 26 42.33 -19.89 -27.42
N LYS A 27 41.56 -18.79 -27.36
CA LYS A 27 41.85 -17.51 -28.02
C LYS A 27 42.43 -16.57 -26.98
N ASP A 28 43.67 -16.14 -27.21
CA ASP A 28 44.39 -15.20 -26.36
C ASP A 28 43.74 -13.81 -26.32
N LEU A 29 43.82 -13.25 -25.10
CA LEU A 29 43.34 -11.95 -24.65
C LEU A 29 44.44 -10.91 -24.93
N ASP A 30 44.24 -10.01 -25.88
CA ASP A 30 45.14 -8.87 -26.11
C ASP A 30 44.76 -7.69 -25.19
N LEU A 31 45.64 -7.41 -24.23
CA LEU A 31 45.69 -6.17 -23.44
C LEU A 31 46.48 -5.10 -24.22
N PRO A 32 46.09 -3.82 -24.16
CA PRO A 32 46.69 -2.75 -24.97
C PRO A 32 48.08 -2.32 -24.43
N PRO A 33 49.06 -2.05 -25.31
CA PRO A 33 50.36 -1.55 -24.91
C PRO A 33 50.38 -0.03 -24.63
N MET A 34 51.20 0.33 -23.64
CA MET A 34 51.53 1.67 -23.12
C MET A 34 52.15 2.64 -24.15
N PRO A 35 52.07 3.96 -23.91
CA PRO A 35 52.53 4.99 -24.86
C PRO A 35 54.06 5.10 -24.93
N LYS A 36 54.58 5.14 -26.16
CA LYS A 36 56.00 5.43 -26.44
C LYS A 36 56.27 6.94 -26.39
N ARG A 37 57.38 7.32 -25.74
CA ARG A 37 57.95 8.69 -25.69
C ARG A 37 58.29 9.19 -27.10
N PRO A 38 58.17 10.50 -27.39
CA PRO A 38 58.69 11.08 -28.62
C PRO A 38 60.21 11.22 -28.54
N SER A 39 60.89 10.69 -29.55
CA SER A 39 62.32 10.87 -29.82
C SER A 39 62.59 12.26 -30.41
N LEU A 40 63.73 12.84 -30.00
CA LEU A 40 64.32 14.08 -30.46
C LEU A 40 64.30 14.22 -31.99
N VAL A 41 63.80 15.36 -32.45
CA VAL A 41 63.98 15.85 -33.82
C VAL A 41 65.34 16.56 -33.89
N SER A 42 66.23 16.00 -34.69
CA SER A 42 67.45 16.64 -35.17
C SER A 42 67.09 17.77 -36.15
N ILE A 43 67.62 18.96 -35.90
CA ILE A 43 67.54 20.12 -36.78
C ILE A 43 68.71 20.01 -37.74
N ASP A 44 68.43 19.81 -39.02
CA ASP A 44 69.35 20.12 -40.12
C ASP A 44 68.66 21.07 -41.10
N SER A 45 69.48 21.93 -41.66
CA SER A 45 69.19 23.22 -42.27
C SER A 45 68.94 23.16 -43.79
N GLU A 46 68.40 24.29 -44.27
CA GLU A 46 68.44 24.84 -45.64
C GLU A 46 67.23 24.60 -46.57
N ASP A 47 66.51 25.72 -46.74
CA ASP A 47 65.92 26.32 -47.95
C ASP A 47 65.36 25.44 -49.08
N GLU A 48 64.06 25.60 -49.35
CA GLU A 48 63.58 26.31 -50.56
C GLU A 48 62.04 26.36 -50.58
N ASN A 49 61.52 27.47 -51.11
CA ASN A 49 60.10 27.81 -51.27
C ASN A 49 59.24 26.64 -51.79
N LYS A 50 58.61 25.91 -50.88
CA LYS A 50 57.35 25.20 -51.15
C LYS A 50 56.22 26.03 -50.58
N MET A 51 55.40 26.60 -51.45
CA MET A 51 54.06 27.03 -51.09
C MET A 51 53.41 25.86 -50.35
N VAL A 52 53.22 26.03 -49.05
CA VAL A 52 52.52 25.06 -48.21
C VAL A 52 51.09 25.08 -48.69
N GLU A 53 50.72 24.09 -49.49
CA GLU A 53 49.33 23.77 -49.77
C GLU A 53 48.70 23.38 -48.42
N VAL A 54 48.06 24.35 -47.78
CA VAL A 54 47.27 24.14 -46.57
C VAL A 54 46.10 23.26 -47.00
N LYS A 55 46.25 21.94 -46.82
CA LYS A 55 45.16 20.99 -46.97
C LYS A 55 43.98 21.48 -46.13
N THR A 56 42.95 21.89 -46.85
CA THR A 56 41.67 22.33 -46.32
C THR A 56 41.05 21.18 -45.52
N GLY A 57 40.98 21.34 -44.20
CA GLY A 57 40.24 20.43 -43.35
C GLY A 57 38.77 20.44 -43.76
N ILE A 58 38.23 19.27 -44.09
CA ILE A 58 36.82 18.81 -44.32
C ILE A 58 35.85 19.70 -45.14
N CYS A 59 36.06 21.00 -45.28
CA CYS A 59 35.18 21.93 -45.98
C CYS A 59 35.82 22.72 -47.14
N GLY A 60 37.05 22.41 -47.58
CA GLY A 60 37.53 22.88 -48.90
C GLY A 60 37.53 24.41 -49.12
N LEU A 61 37.67 25.22 -48.07
CA LEU A 61 37.63 26.69 -48.17
C LEU A 61 39.05 27.27 -48.13
N ASP A 62 39.50 27.77 -49.27
CA ASP A 62 40.82 28.40 -49.42
C ASP A 62 40.82 29.81 -48.78
N PRO A 63 41.63 30.09 -47.74
CA PRO A 63 41.61 31.35 -46.99
C PRO A 63 42.18 32.55 -47.76
N THR A 64 42.64 32.34 -49.00
CA THR A 64 43.34 33.34 -49.82
C THR A 64 42.42 34.15 -50.74
N THR A 65 41.15 33.78 -50.90
CA THR A 65 40.14 34.57 -51.65
C THR A 65 39.32 35.46 -50.72
N GLY A 66 38.97 36.68 -51.15
CA GLY A 66 38.21 37.65 -50.34
C GLY A 66 36.85 37.13 -49.81
N LYS A 67 36.24 36.18 -50.52
CA LYS A 67 35.03 35.45 -50.08
C LYS A 67 35.32 34.33 -49.07
N GLY A 68 36.45 33.62 -49.21
CA GLY A 68 36.89 32.57 -48.28
C GLY A 68 37.28 33.12 -46.90
N LYS A 69 37.90 34.30 -46.85
CA LYS A 69 38.22 35.00 -45.59
C LYS A 69 36.97 35.37 -44.79
N GLN A 70 35.90 35.82 -45.47
CA GLN A 70 34.60 36.12 -44.83
C GLN A 70 33.94 34.86 -44.25
N ILE A 71 33.97 33.75 -45.00
CA ILE A 71 33.40 32.47 -44.56
C ILE A 71 34.18 31.90 -43.38
N HIS A 72 35.51 31.94 -43.41
CA HIS A 72 36.35 31.49 -42.30
C HIS A 72 36.13 32.34 -41.03
N LEU A 73 35.89 33.64 -41.17
CA LEU A 73 35.57 34.53 -40.05
C LEU A 73 34.20 34.19 -39.42
N ILE A 74 33.20 33.93 -40.26
CA ILE A 74 31.87 33.46 -39.82
C ILE A 74 31.98 32.10 -39.12
N GLN A 75 32.81 31.20 -39.63
CA GLN A 75 33.02 29.87 -39.07
C GLN A 75 33.71 29.94 -37.70
N MET A 76 34.73 30.79 -37.54
CA MET A 76 35.40 31.04 -36.25
C MET A 76 34.46 31.70 -35.22
N LEU A 77 33.47 32.46 -35.69
CA LEU A 77 32.42 33.05 -34.86
C LEU A 77 31.34 32.02 -34.46
N LEU A 78 30.97 31.08 -35.34
CA LEU A 78 29.88 30.12 -35.13
C LEU A 78 30.29 28.86 -34.35
N LEU A 79 31.55 28.42 -34.45
CA LEU A 79 32.04 27.20 -33.82
C LEU A 79 31.90 27.20 -32.28
N PRO A 80 32.10 28.33 -31.56
CA PRO A 80 31.81 28.42 -30.12
C PRO A 80 30.32 28.31 -29.75
N PHE A 81 29.39 28.56 -30.68
CA PHE A 81 27.95 28.47 -30.39
C PHE A 81 27.47 27.02 -30.32
N VAL A 82 28.15 26.08 -30.96
CA VAL A 82 27.77 24.65 -30.93
C VAL A 82 27.75 24.09 -29.50
N PRO A 83 28.82 24.21 -28.68
CA PRO A 83 28.77 23.75 -27.29
C PRO A 83 27.80 24.56 -26.42
N ILE A 84 27.62 25.86 -26.69
CA ILE A 84 26.65 26.70 -25.97
C ILE A 84 25.22 26.19 -26.22
N MET A 85 24.87 25.92 -27.48
CA MET A 85 23.56 25.36 -27.85
C MET A 85 23.35 23.96 -27.25
N ALA A 86 24.39 23.11 -27.27
CA ALA A 86 24.32 21.79 -26.63
C ALA A 86 24.04 21.88 -25.12
N LEU A 87 24.70 22.81 -24.41
CA LEU A 87 24.45 23.07 -23.00
C LEU A 87 23.04 23.60 -22.73
N ILE A 88 22.53 24.49 -23.58
CA ILE A 88 21.15 24.99 -23.46
C ILE A 88 20.15 23.84 -23.61
N ILE A 89 20.29 23.02 -24.65
CA ILE A 89 19.40 21.87 -24.90
C ILE A 89 19.46 20.89 -23.73
N GLN A 90 20.66 20.55 -23.25
CA GLN A 90 20.83 19.66 -22.11
C GLN A 90 20.18 20.22 -20.84
N ASN A 91 20.36 21.52 -20.56
CA ASN A 91 19.73 22.17 -19.41
C ASN A 91 18.20 22.23 -19.54
N SER A 92 17.67 22.44 -20.75
CA SER A 92 16.22 22.39 -21.00
C SER A 92 15.65 21.00 -20.76
N ILE A 93 16.31 19.94 -21.24
CA ILE A 93 15.89 18.54 -21.00
C ILE A 93 15.94 18.22 -19.51
N ASN A 94 17.02 18.60 -18.83
CA ASN A 94 17.16 18.41 -17.38
C ASN A 94 16.05 19.14 -16.63
N MET A 95 15.75 20.39 -16.99
CA MET A 95 14.69 21.17 -16.35
C MET A 95 13.32 20.53 -16.55
N VAL A 96 12.99 20.05 -17.75
CA VAL A 96 11.74 19.33 -18.02
C VAL A 96 11.65 18.07 -17.14
N SER A 97 12.72 17.28 -17.07
CA SER A 97 12.75 16.08 -16.23
C SER A 97 12.57 16.40 -14.73
N VAL A 98 13.15 17.51 -14.26
CA VAL A 98 13.01 17.97 -12.86
C VAL A 98 11.60 18.47 -12.60
N LEU A 99 10.98 19.19 -13.53
CA LEU A 99 9.60 19.67 -13.39
C LEU A 99 8.59 18.51 -13.37
N GLU A 100 8.76 17.52 -14.25
CA GLU A 100 7.92 16.31 -14.24
C GLU A 100 8.07 15.53 -12.92
N TYR A 101 9.30 15.42 -12.42
CA TYR A 101 9.57 14.79 -11.13
C TYR A 101 8.92 15.56 -9.97
N GLN A 102 9.05 16.88 -9.93
CA GLN A 102 8.42 17.72 -8.91
C GLN A 102 6.89 17.62 -8.95
N HIS A 103 6.29 17.63 -10.15
CA HIS A 103 4.85 17.48 -10.31
C HIS A 103 4.35 16.11 -9.80
N GLY A 104 5.01 15.02 -10.20
CA GLY A 104 4.67 13.67 -9.72
C GLY A 104 4.90 13.49 -8.21
N MET A 105 5.87 14.20 -7.64
CA MET A 105 6.11 14.19 -6.19
C MET A 105 5.00 14.93 -5.43
N GLN A 106 4.52 16.06 -5.93
CA GLN A 106 3.40 16.78 -5.30
C GLN A 106 2.11 15.94 -5.33
N GLU A 107 1.79 15.29 -6.45
CA GLU A 107 0.64 14.38 -6.54
C GLU A 107 0.74 13.23 -5.53
N THR A 108 1.95 12.72 -5.31
CA THR A 108 2.19 11.64 -4.35
C THR A 108 1.96 12.11 -2.92
N ILE A 109 2.40 13.31 -2.56
CA ILE A 109 2.17 13.90 -1.23
C ILE A 109 0.66 14.10 -0.99
N ASP A 110 -0.04 14.71 -1.94
CA ASP A 110 -1.48 14.92 -1.88
C ASP A 110 -2.23 13.59 -1.69
N GLN A 111 -1.82 12.56 -2.42
CA GLN A 111 -2.41 11.23 -2.33
C GLN A 111 -2.20 10.56 -0.97
N VAL A 112 -1.00 10.69 -0.39
CA VAL A 112 -0.70 10.14 0.95
C VAL A 112 -1.53 10.84 2.03
N GLN A 113 -1.71 12.16 1.92
CA GLN A 113 -2.53 12.93 2.85
C GLN A 113 -4.01 12.53 2.76
N ILE A 114 -4.54 12.38 1.55
CA ILE A 114 -5.92 11.91 1.32
C ILE A 114 -6.09 10.49 1.88
N SER A 115 -5.16 9.58 1.60
CA SER A 115 -5.21 8.19 2.08
C SER A 115 -5.17 8.10 3.60
N THR A 116 -4.32 8.90 4.25
CA THR A 116 -4.22 8.92 5.71
C THR A 116 -5.50 9.50 6.33
N GLY A 117 -6.03 10.59 5.77
CA GLY A 117 -7.30 11.14 6.23
C GLY A 117 -8.48 10.18 6.05
N LEU A 118 -8.53 9.47 4.91
CA LEU A 118 -9.53 8.44 4.64
C LEU A 118 -9.45 7.29 5.65
N GLY A 119 -8.23 6.84 5.98
CA GLY A 119 -8.01 5.82 7.00
C GLY A 119 -8.59 6.25 8.36
N ASN A 120 -8.23 7.45 8.82
CA ASN A 120 -8.68 7.97 10.11
C ASN A 120 -10.21 8.13 10.16
N VAL A 121 -10.83 8.67 9.10
CA VAL A 121 -12.29 8.83 9.02
C VAL A 121 -13.00 7.48 9.01
N THR A 122 -12.46 6.51 8.27
CA THR A 122 -13.01 5.16 8.22
C THR A 122 -12.99 4.51 9.59
N GLU A 123 -11.84 4.55 10.27
CA GLU A 123 -11.69 4.00 11.62
C GLU A 123 -12.65 4.63 12.62
N ALA A 124 -12.77 5.96 12.58
CA ALA A 124 -13.69 6.69 13.45
C ALA A 124 -15.16 6.29 13.21
N LEU A 125 -15.59 6.15 11.95
CA LEU A 125 -16.95 5.70 11.60
C LEU A 125 -17.20 4.23 11.93
N GLN A 126 -16.19 3.35 11.79
CA GLN A 126 -16.27 1.94 12.21
C GLN A 126 -16.44 1.82 13.73
N SER A 127 -15.67 2.61 14.48
CA SER A 127 -15.76 2.69 15.93
C SER A 127 -17.13 3.26 16.36
N GLU A 128 -17.57 4.34 15.73
CA GLU A 128 -18.87 4.96 16.00
C GLU A 128 -20.05 4.02 15.73
N ARG A 129 -19.99 3.23 14.63
CA ARG A 129 -20.96 2.16 14.35
C ARG A 129 -21.03 1.14 15.50
N ALA A 130 -19.88 0.69 15.99
CA ALA A 130 -19.81 -0.31 17.05
C ALA A 130 -20.41 0.22 18.36
N GLU A 131 -20.08 1.44 18.75
CA GLU A 131 -20.63 2.06 19.96
C GLU A 131 -22.15 2.28 19.87
N ILE A 132 -22.64 2.73 18.72
CA ILE A 132 -24.08 2.94 18.49
C ILE A 132 -24.82 1.60 18.51
N ALA A 133 -24.30 0.57 17.84
CA ALA A 133 -24.89 -0.76 17.85
C ALA A 133 -25.00 -1.29 19.28
N PHE A 134 -23.91 -1.21 20.04
CA PHE A 134 -23.88 -1.63 21.43
C PHE A 134 -24.90 -0.87 22.28
N TYR A 135 -24.95 0.47 22.15
CA TYR A 135 -25.91 1.32 22.84
C TYR A 135 -27.36 0.90 22.55
N LEU A 136 -27.66 0.62 21.28
CA LEU A 136 -28.99 0.23 20.81
C LEU A 136 -29.38 -1.18 21.28
N PHE A 137 -28.44 -2.13 21.33
CA PHE A 137 -28.73 -3.51 21.77
C PHE A 137 -28.79 -3.69 23.29
N THR A 138 -28.18 -2.77 24.06
CA THR A 138 -28.15 -2.81 25.53
C THR A 138 -29.15 -1.86 26.19
N ASN A 139 -30.12 -1.33 25.43
CA ASN A 139 -31.14 -0.37 25.89
C ASN A 139 -30.53 0.85 26.62
N GLY A 140 -29.38 1.33 26.16
CA GLY A 140 -28.71 2.52 26.68
C GLY A 140 -28.08 2.38 28.08
N SER A 141 -27.84 1.16 28.55
CA SER A 141 -27.50 0.90 29.95
C SER A 141 -26.08 1.33 30.39
N VAL A 142 -25.13 1.65 29.50
CA VAL A 142 -23.72 1.90 29.93
C VAL A 142 -22.94 3.01 29.21
N ILE A 143 -23.14 3.29 27.90
CA ILE A 143 -22.17 4.08 27.10
C ILE A 143 -22.58 5.55 26.83
N ARG A 144 -23.76 6.02 27.28
CA ARG A 144 -24.30 7.34 26.86
C ARG A 144 -23.36 8.55 27.07
N ARG A 145 -22.41 8.50 28.02
CA ARG A 145 -21.48 9.61 28.28
C ARG A 145 -20.38 9.78 27.21
N ASN A 146 -20.08 8.77 26.38
CA ASN A 146 -18.96 8.83 25.44
C ASN A 146 -19.34 9.15 23.98
N LEU A 147 -20.60 8.92 23.59
CA LEU A 147 -21.06 9.08 22.19
C LEU A 147 -20.91 10.52 21.68
N SER A 148 -21.23 11.52 22.49
CA SER A 148 -21.11 12.93 22.06
C SER A 148 -19.66 13.35 21.80
N GLU A 149 -18.72 12.87 22.62
CA GLU A 149 -17.29 13.13 22.43
C GLU A 149 -16.78 12.39 21.19
N HIS A 150 -17.21 11.15 21.00
CA HIS A 150 -16.87 10.35 19.83
C HIS A 150 -17.40 10.96 18.52
N PHE A 151 -18.64 11.47 18.52
CA PHE A 151 -19.20 12.20 17.40
C PHE A 151 -18.39 13.46 17.08
N ALA A 152 -17.97 14.20 18.10
CA ALA A 152 -17.13 15.39 17.94
C ALA A 152 -15.75 15.05 17.35
N TYR A 153 -15.16 13.93 17.76
CA TYR A 153 -13.90 13.42 17.21
C TYR A 153 -14.04 13.04 15.73
N THR A 154 -15.04 12.21 15.39
CA THR A 154 -15.39 11.91 13.98
C THR A 154 -15.70 13.19 13.20
N ASN A 155 -16.23 14.22 13.88
CA ASN A 155 -16.48 15.52 13.29
C ASN A 155 -15.20 16.25 12.87
N SER A 156 -14.22 16.32 13.76
CA SER A 156 -12.92 16.90 13.45
C SER A 156 -12.27 16.22 12.24
N LEU A 157 -12.22 14.88 12.24
CA LEU A 157 -11.52 14.13 11.18
C LEU A 157 -12.12 14.35 9.79
N ILE A 158 -13.44 14.38 9.67
CA ILE A 158 -14.11 14.66 8.39
C ILE A 158 -13.96 16.13 8.00
N ASN A 159 -13.88 17.05 8.96
CA ASN A 159 -13.60 18.47 8.69
C ASN A 159 -12.18 18.68 8.17
N ASP A 160 -11.21 17.90 8.63
CA ASP A 160 -9.82 17.96 8.18
C ASP A 160 -9.59 17.18 6.87
N LEU A 161 -10.49 16.25 6.52
CA LEU A 161 -10.41 15.47 5.29
C LEU A 161 -10.55 16.36 4.04
N LYS A 162 -9.54 16.30 3.17
CA LYS A 162 -9.64 16.73 1.77
C LYS A 162 -10.56 15.77 1.03
N TRP A 163 -11.79 16.20 0.77
CA TRP A 163 -12.85 15.36 0.18
C TRP A 163 -12.43 14.82 -1.19
N PRO A 164 -12.26 13.50 -1.36
CA PRO A 164 -11.83 12.93 -2.63
C PRO A 164 -12.99 12.81 -3.62
N LYS A 165 -12.66 12.57 -4.89
CA LYS A 165 -13.63 12.10 -5.88
C LYS A 165 -13.81 10.60 -5.72
N PHE A 166 -14.92 10.24 -5.07
CA PHE A 166 -15.31 8.84 -4.86
C PHE A 166 -15.57 8.12 -6.18
N ARG A 167 -15.18 6.85 -6.24
CA ARG A 167 -15.46 5.97 -7.39
C ARG A 167 -16.93 5.56 -7.45
N ILE A 168 -17.50 5.26 -6.29
CA ILE A 168 -18.90 4.88 -6.16
C ILE A 168 -19.71 6.16 -6.14
N GLU A 169 -20.58 6.33 -7.12
CA GLU A 169 -21.53 7.43 -7.15
C GLU A 169 -22.63 7.15 -6.12
N ASP A 170 -22.63 7.96 -5.07
CA ASP A 170 -23.58 7.85 -3.98
C ASP A 170 -24.09 9.24 -3.62
N GLU A 171 -25.42 9.37 -3.53
CA GLU A 171 -26.08 10.63 -3.17
C GLU A 171 -25.55 11.20 -1.85
N LEU A 172 -25.21 10.35 -0.89
CA LEU A 172 -24.69 10.74 0.41
C LEU A 172 -23.29 11.39 0.31
N PHE A 173 -22.52 11.05 -0.73
CA PHE A 173 -21.11 11.43 -0.88
C PHE A 173 -20.85 12.51 -1.94
N GLN A 174 -21.90 13.07 -2.55
CA GLN A 174 -21.79 14.11 -3.58
C GLN A 174 -20.93 15.30 -3.14
N ASN A 175 -21.07 15.71 -1.88
CA ASN A 175 -20.21 16.69 -1.27
C ASN A 175 -20.10 16.45 0.24
N LYS A 176 -18.98 16.92 0.80
CA LYS A 176 -18.66 16.78 2.23
C LYS A 176 -19.74 17.35 3.17
N ILE A 177 -20.34 18.48 2.81
CA ILE A 177 -21.35 19.16 3.63
C ILE A 177 -22.62 18.32 3.70
N LEU A 178 -23.06 17.76 2.58
CA LEU A 178 -24.22 16.89 2.52
C LEU A 178 -24.00 15.62 3.37
N PHE A 179 -22.85 14.97 3.25
CA PHE A 179 -22.51 13.83 4.09
C PHE A 179 -22.59 14.19 5.58
N ARG A 180 -22.01 15.35 5.95
CA ARG A 180 -22.04 15.91 7.30
C ARG A 180 -23.46 16.07 7.83
N ILE A 181 -24.31 16.78 7.10
CA ILE A 181 -25.70 17.03 7.47
C ILE A 181 -26.45 15.70 7.67
N ARG A 182 -26.31 14.77 6.73
CA ARG A 182 -26.99 13.47 6.80
C ARG A 182 -26.53 12.61 7.97
N LEU A 183 -25.23 12.66 8.30
CA LEU A 183 -24.67 11.98 9.45
C LEU A 183 -25.21 12.59 10.76
N ASP A 184 -25.30 13.91 10.85
CA ASP A 184 -25.83 14.60 12.03
C ASP A 184 -27.34 14.38 12.21
N ASP A 185 -28.14 14.47 11.13
CA ASP A 185 -29.58 14.12 11.12
C ASP A 185 -29.79 12.69 11.65
N PHE A 186 -28.90 11.78 11.29
CA PHE A 186 -28.97 10.39 11.69
C PHE A 186 -28.60 10.18 13.17
N ARG A 187 -27.55 10.83 13.66
CA ARG A 187 -27.17 10.84 15.09
C ARG A 187 -28.25 11.43 15.98
N GLU A 188 -28.93 12.47 15.51
CA GLU A 188 -30.07 13.06 16.22
C GLU A 188 -31.21 12.05 16.38
N LYS A 189 -31.56 11.32 15.32
CA LYS A 189 -32.58 10.26 15.39
C LYS A 189 -32.23 9.16 16.39
N ILE A 190 -30.95 8.76 16.46
CA ILE A 190 -30.50 7.79 17.48
C ILE A 190 -30.64 8.37 18.89
N THR A 191 -30.19 9.61 19.08
CA THR A 191 -30.18 10.27 20.40
C THR A 191 -31.59 10.49 20.94
N ASN A 192 -32.54 10.81 20.04
CA ASN A 192 -33.94 11.02 20.38
C ASN A 192 -34.76 9.72 20.44
N PHE A 193 -34.12 8.55 20.24
CA PHE A 193 -34.79 7.25 20.11
C PHE A 193 -35.89 7.22 19.03
N ASP A 194 -35.82 8.14 18.06
CA ASP A 194 -36.72 8.26 16.91
C ASP A 194 -36.18 7.46 15.71
N THR A 195 -35.42 6.40 15.99
CA THR A 195 -34.87 5.54 14.94
C THR A 195 -35.92 4.53 14.50
N PRO A 196 -36.28 4.48 13.20
CA PRO A 196 -37.32 3.57 12.73
C PRO A 196 -36.92 2.08 12.84
N SER A 197 -35.62 1.77 12.91
CA SER A 197 -35.08 0.43 13.18
C SER A 197 -33.56 0.49 13.45
N ILE A 198 -33.07 -0.39 14.33
CA ILE A 198 -31.64 -0.51 14.67
C ILE A 198 -30.83 -1.00 13.46
N GLU A 199 -31.45 -1.87 12.66
CA GLU A 199 -30.92 -2.42 11.43
C GLU A 199 -30.71 -1.33 10.36
N ALA A 200 -31.62 -0.35 10.25
CA ALA A 200 -31.46 0.80 9.38
C ALA A 200 -30.25 1.66 9.79
N GLY A 201 -29.98 1.75 11.09
CA GLY A 201 -28.84 2.51 11.60
C GLY A 201 -27.49 1.88 11.32
N ILE A 202 -27.40 0.56 11.51
CA ILE A 202 -26.20 -0.21 11.15
C ILE A 202 -25.97 -0.14 9.62
N ALA A 203 -27.03 -0.19 8.81
CA ALA A 203 -26.95 -0.11 7.37
C ALA A 203 -26.37 1.22 6.87
N PHE A 204 -26.72 2.35 7.50
CA PHE A 204 -26.15 3.66 7.16
C PHE A 204 -24.63 3.68 7.30
N TYR A 205 -24.11 3.26 8.45
CA TYR A 205 -22.65 3.20 8.66
C TYR A 205 -21.97 2.16 7.77
N ASN A 206 -22.57 0.99 7.56
CA ASN A 206 -22.00 -0.02 6.67
C ASN A 206 -21.84 0.53 5.24
N ARG A 207 -22.83 1.28 4.74
CA ARG A 207 -22.75 1.94 3.44
C ARG A 207 -21.64 2.99 3.41
N ALA A 208 -21.55 3.84 4.45
CA ALA A 208 -20.53 4.87 4.53
C ALA A 208 -19.10 4.29 4.61
N ASN A 209 -18.88 3.33 5.51
CA ASN A 209 -17.61 2.64 5.69
C ASN A 209 -17.19 1.92 4.41
N TYR A 210 -18.11 1.23 3.73
CA TYR A 210 -17.82 0.57 2.46
C TYR A 210 -17.27 1.55 1.41
N ILE A 211 -17.90 2.73 1.25
CA ILE A 211 -17.47 3.73 0.26
C ILE A 211 -16.12 4.34 0.63
N PHE A 212 -15.89 4.67 1.90
CA PHE A 212 -14.59 5.18 2.36
C PHE A 212 -13.48 4.13 2.22
N LEU A 213 -13.74 2.87 2.56
CA LEU A 213 -12.80 1.76 2.39
C LEU A 213 -12.50 1.48 0.92
N ASP A 214 -13.50 1.50 0.05
CA ASP A 214 -13.33 1.35 -1.40
C ASP A 214 -12.38 2.43 -1.94
N GLN A 215 -12.64 3.67 -1.52
CA GLN A 215 -11.84 4.82 -1.89
C GLN A 215 -10.41 4.75 -1.32
N LEU A 216 -10.24 4.32 -0.07
CA LEU A 216 -8.93 4.10 0.55
C LEU A 216 -8.13 3.03 -0.19
N THR A 217 -8.76 1.89 -0.51
CA THR A 217 -8.09 0.79 -1.20
C THR A 217 -7.72 1.13 -2.65
N ARG A 218 -8.40 2.08 -3.28
CA ARG A 218 -8.03 2.66 -4.59
C ARG A 218 -6.77 3.51 -4.51
N GLU A 219 -6.68 4.39 -3.51
CA GLU A 219 -5.54 5.30 -3.39
C GLU A 219 -4.22 4.57 -3.14
N ILE A 220 -4.30 3.33 -2.64
CA ILE A 220 -3.17 2.41 -2.61
C ILE A 220 -2.86 1.96 -4.04
N LYS A 221 -2.00 2.74 -4.71
CA LYS A 221 -1.53 2.51 -6.09
C LYS A 221 -0.97 1.10 -6.26
N GLU A 222 -1.59 0.33 -7.14
CA GLU A 222 -1.04 -0.90 -7.71
C GLU A 222 -0.04 -0.51 -8.80
N LYS A 223 1.18 -0.15 -8.42
CA LYS A 223 2.27 -0.13 -9.41
C LYS A 223 2.81 -1.55 -9.51
N ASP A 224 2.51 -2.22 -10.63
CA ASP A 224 2.99 -3.58 -10.99
C ASP A 224 4.52 -3.68 -11.15
N ALA A 225 5.26 -2.60 -10.94
CA ALA A 225 6.72 -2.60 -10.99
C ALA A 225 7.28 -2.74 -9.57
N SER A 226 8.03 -3.83 -9.34
CA SER A 226 8.73 -4.22 -8.10
C SER A 226 7.88 -5.01 -7.09
N GLY A 227 8.49 -5.97 -6.39
CA GLY A 227 7.84 -6.95 -5.49
C GLY A 227 7.07 -6.41 -4.27
N VAL A 228 6.66 -5.15 -4.30
CA VAL A 228 5.88 -4.42 -3.29
C VAL A 228 4.37 -4.74 -3.38
N TRP A 229 3.89 -5.28 -4.50
CA TRP A 229 2.46 -5.59 -4.70
C TRP A 229 1.89 -6.60 -3.69
N ARG A 230 2.70 -7.57 -3.23
CA ARG A 230 2.26 -8.58 -2.25
C ARG A 230 1.96 -7.99 -0.87
N PRO A 231 2.87 -7.21 -0.24
CA PRO A 231 2.56 -6.43 0.95
C PRO A 231 1.33 -5.54 0.79
N LEU A 232 1.19 -4.84 -0.35
CA LEU A 232 0.04 -3.97 -0.59
C LEU A 232 -1.28 -4.76 -0.64
N LEU A 233 -1.28 -5.91 -1.28
CA LEU A 233 -2.46 -6.78 -1.33
C LEU A 233 -2.78 -7.37 0.05
N ALA A 234 -1.75 -7.73 0.83
CA ALA A 234 -1.92 -8.17 2.22
C ALA A 234 -2.49 -7.06 3.10
N TYR A 235 -2.04 -5.81 2.92
CA TYR A 235 -2.57 -4.65 3.61
C TYR A 235 -4.06 -4.40 3.26
N LYS A 236 -4.42 -4.43 1.96
CA LYS A 236 -5.82 -4.31 1.51
C LYS A 236 -6.71 -5.41 2.10
N ASN A 237 -6.23 -6.65 2.09
CA ASN A 237 -6.96 -7.77 2.69
C ASN A 237 -7.09 -7.62 4.20
N MET A 238 -6.06 -7.10 4.90
CA MET A 238 -6.15 -6.86 6.34
C MET A 238 -7.21 -5.81 6.68
N ILE A 239 -7.26 -4.71 5.91
CA ILE A 239 -8.33 -3.70 6.04
C ILE A 239 -9.71 -4.33 5.87
N ARG A 240 -9.90 -5.16 4.83
CA ARG A 240 -11.17 -5.87 4.59
C ARG A 240 -11.51 -6.85 5.70
N ALA A 241 -10.51 -7.57 6.22
CA ALA A 241 -10.68 -8.49 7.33
C ALA A 241 -11.20 -7.76 8.57
N ILE A 242 -10.58 -6.64 8.93
CA ILE A 242 -10.98 -5.82 10.09
C ILE A 242 -12.42 -5.32 9.92
N GLU A 243 -12.80 -4.81 8.74
CA GLU A 243 -14.18 -4.35 8.51
C GLU A 243 -15.21 -5.47 8.63
N HIS A 244 -14.97 -6.62 8.00
CA HIS A 244 -15.90 -7.74 8.06
C HIS A 244 -16.00 -8.32 9.48
N LEU A 245 -14.89 -8.41 10.22
CA LEU A 245 -14.91 -8.81 11.63
C LEU A 245 -15.62 -7.77 12.52
N GLY A 246 -15.49 -6.48 12.20
CA GLY A 246 -16.23 -5.40 12.85
C GLY A 246 -17.74 -5.45 12.61
N ILE A 247 -18.19 -5.82 11.40
CA ILE A 247 -19.60 -6.07 11.12
C ILE A 247 -20.10 -7.32 11.87
N SER A 248 -19.29 -8.39 11.91
CA SER A 248 -19.60 -9.60 12.67
C SER A 248 -19.77 -9.33 14.17
N MET A 249 -18.89 -8.49 14.75
CA MET A 249 -18.98 -8.05 16.14
C MET A 249 -20.33 -7.43 16.47
N VAL A 250 -20.85 -6.55 15.61
CA VAL A 250 -22.16 -5.90 15.80
C VAL A 250 -23.30 -6.93 15.93
N PHE A 251 -23.27 -8.01 15.14
CA PHE A 251 -24.25 -9.08 15.28
C PHE A 251 -24.01 -9.96 16.50
N GLY A 252 -22.76 -10.15 16.94
CA GLY A 252 -22.49 -10.79 18.23
C GLY A 252 -23.02 -9.99 19.42
N GLU A 253 -22.94 -8.65 19.37
CA GLU A 253 -23.58 -7.76 20.35
C GLU A 253 -25.10 -7.93 20.35
N GLN A 254 -25.73 -7.99 19.17
CA GLN A 254 -27.16 -8.26 19.05
C GLN A 254 -27.53 -9.60 19.72
N TYR A 255 -26.74 -10.65 19.50
CA TYR A 255 -26.99 -11.97 20.08
C TYR A 255 -26.95 -11.96 21.61
N PHE A 256 -25.91 -11.36 22.21
CA PHE A 256 -25.79 -11.32 23.68
C PHE A 256 -26.73 -10.28 24.31
N GLY A 257 -26.94 -9.13 23.66
CA GLY A 257 -27.80 -8.06 24.17
C GLY A 257 -29.30 -8.37 24.06
N ARG A 258 -29.76 -9.03 22.99
CA ARG A 258 -31.18 -9.39 22.79
C ARG A 258 -31.49 -10.87 23.08
N GLY A 259 -30.47 -11.70 23.19
CA GLY A 259 -30.59 -13.13 23.46
C GLY A 259 -30.89 -14.00 22.23
N ASN A 260 -30.97 -13.42 21.03
CA ASN A 260 -31.17 -14.18 19.80
C ASN A 260 -30.67 -13.42 18.55
N LEU A 261 -30.53 -14.16 17.46
CA LEU A 261 -30.40 -13.62 16.10
C LEU A 261 -31.53 -14.18 15.25
N ASP A 262 -32.21 -13.30 14.52
CA ASP A 262 -33.12 -13.70 13.47
C ASP A 262 -32.35 -14.33 12.30
N GLN A 263 -33.06 -14.88 11.32
CA GLN A 263 -32.41 -15.58 10.20
C GLN A 263 -31.48 -14.65 9.41
N SER A 264 -31.91 -13.41 9.18
CA SER A 264 -31.14 -12.39 8.45
C SER A 264 -29.86 -12.01 9.18
N SER A 265 -29.93 -11.62 10.47
CA SER A 265 -28.74 -11.24 11.23
C SER A 265 -27.79 -12.43 11.43
N TYR A 266 -28.31 -13.66 11.57
CA TYR A 266 -27.46 -14.85 11.67
C TYR A 266 -26.69 -15.14 10.37
N ILE A 267 -27.36 -15.05 9.21
CA ILE A 267 -26.68 -15.18 7.91
C ILE A 267 -25.63 -14.09 7.74
N ALA A 268 -25.98 -12.84 8.10
CA ALA A 268 -25.06 -11.71 8.02
C ALA A 268 -23.84 -11.90 8.94
N PHE A 269 -24.04 -12.39 10.16
CA PHE A 269 -22.96 -12.76 11.08
C PHE A 269 -22.02 -13.79 10.45
N ILE A 270 -22.53 -14.95 10.03
CA ILE A 270 -21.70 -16.02 9.45
C ILE A 270 -20.95 -15.54 8.22
N THR A 271 -21.63 -14.82 7.34
CA THR A 271 -21.04 -14.35 6.08
C THR A 271 -19.86 -13.42 6.35
N ASN A 272 -20.05 -12.42 7.22
CA ASN A 272 -19.00 -11.46 7.54
C ASN A 272 -17.88 -12.09 8.39
N ASP A 273 -18.22 -12.99 9.31
CA ASP A 273 -17.24 -13.73 10.08
C ASP A 273 -16.34 -14.61 9.18
N ALA A 274 -16.94 -15.35 8.25
CA ALA A 274 -16.20 -16.17 7.28
C ALA A 274 -15.32 -15.31 6.36
N LEU A 275 -15.88 -14.25 5.76
CA LEU A 275 -15.12 -13.33 4.90
C LEU A 275 -13.95 -12.68 5.65
N GLY A 276 -14.17 -12.28 6.90
CA GLY A 276 -13.14 -11.71 7.76
C GLY A 276 -11.96 -12.67 7.95
N GLN A 277 -12.24 -13.94 8.23
CA GLN A 277 -11.21 -14.98 8.35
C GLN A 277 -10.52 -15.28 7.02
N ASP A 278 -11.26 -15.34 5.91
CA ASP A 278 -10.71 -15.60 4.59
C ASP A 278 -9.75 -14.50 4.14
N PHE A 279 -10.11 -13.23 4.34
CA PHE A 279 -9.23 -12.11 4.05
C PHE A 279 -7.99 -12.11 4.96
N LEU A 280 -8.15 -12.43 6.25
CA LEU A 280 -7.03 -12.55 7.17
C LEU A 280 -6.05 -13.67 6.78
N ASN A 281 -6.58 -14.81 6.33
CA ASN A 281 -5.77 -15.91 5.80
C ASN A 281 -5.09 -15.53 4.48
N ALA A 282 -5.81 -14.85 3.59
CA ALA A 282 -5.24 -14.35 2.34
C ALA A 282 -4.07 -13.38 2.60
N SER A 283 -4.21 -12.47 3.57
CA SER A 283 -3.12 -11.56 3.98
C SER A 283 -1.86 -12.32 4.38
N GLN A 284 -2.00 -13.38 5.18
CA GLN A 284 -0.88 -14.23 5.61
C GLN A 284 -0.23 -14.98 4.45
N ASN A 285 -1.02 -15.38 3.45
CA ASN A 285 -0.50 -16.05 2.24
C ASN A 285 0.29 -15.08 1.34
N PHE A 286 -0.13 -13.82 1.24
CA PHE A 286 0.58 -12.81 0.45
C PHE A 286 1.85 -12.30 1.16
N ALA A 287 1.83 -12.22 2.49
CA ALA A 287 2.95 -11.76 3.30
C ALA A 287 3.15 -12.66 4.53
N TYR A 288 4.05 -13.66 4.41
CA TYR A 288 4.23 -14.71 5.42
C TYR A 288 4.56 -14.19 6.84
N TRP A 289 5.30 -13.08 6.95
CA TRP A 289 5.64 -12.49 8.26
C TRP A 289 4.40 -12.03 9.04
N ILE A 290 3.31 -11.67 8.36
CA ILE A 290 2.01 -11.37 8.99
C ILE A 290 1.51 -12.60 9.76
N GLY A 291 1.68 -13.81 9.23
CA GLY A 291 1.26 -15.04 9.91
C GLY A 291 2.01 -15.25 11.23
N THR A 292 3.31 -14.96 11.25
CA THR A 292 4.10 -14.96 12.50
C THR A 292 3.59 -13.91 13.46
N ARG A 293 3.30 -12.70 12.97
CA ARG A 293 2.88 -11.58 13.81
C ARG A 293 1.48 -11.76 14.38
N TYR A 294 0.57 -12.30 13.59
CA TYR A 294 -0.77 -12.70 14.00
C TYR A 294 -0.72 -13.76 15.10
N LYS A 295 0.14 -14.78 14.98
CA LYS A 295 0.33 -15.79 16.04
C LYS A 295 0.90 -15.21 17.34
N VAL A 296 1.78 -14.22 17.25
CA VAL A 296 2.28 -13.49 18.42
C VAL A 296 1.14 -12.71 19.07
N MET A 297 0.39 -11.95 18.29
CA MET A 297 -0.77 -11.20 18.75
C MET A 297 -1.84 -12.11 19.40
N GLN A 298 -2.08 -13.31 18.87
CA GLN A 298 -3.00 -14.28 19.48
C GLN A 298 -2.55 -14.75 20.88
N LYS A 299 -1.23 -14.82 21.13
CA LYS A 299 -0.67 -15.20 22.43
C LYS A 299 -0.66 -14.03 23.40
N ASP A 300 -0.33 -12.85 22.90
CA ASP A 300 -0.17 -11.64 23.71
C ASP A 300 -1.53 -11.04 24.09
N TYR A 301 -2.56 -11.24 23.26
CA TYR A 301 -3.91 -10.72 23.52
C TYR A 301 -4.72 -11.65 24.45
N PRO A 302 -4.94 -11.29 25.74
CA PRO A 302 -5.46 -12.23 26.74
C PRO A 302 -6.88 -12.73 26.44
N TRP A 303 -7.67 -11.91 25.74
CA TRP A 303 -9.08 -12.18 25.44
C TRP A 303 -9.30 -12.99 24.16
N TYR A 304 -8.23 -13.38 23.45
CA TYR A 304 -8.34 -14.10 22.18
C TYR A 304 -9.11 -15.43 22.31
N SER A 305 -8.84 -16.18 23.37
CA SER A 305 -9.56 -17.43 23.67
C SER A 305 -11.04 -17.19 24.00
N ASN A 306 -11.35 -16.09 24.68
CA ASN A 306 -12.71 -15.69 25.00
C ASN A 306 -13.51 -15.40 23.72
N ILE A 307 -12.96 -14.61 22.80
CA ILE A 307 -13.58 -14.30 21.51
C ILE A 307 -13.88 -15.57 20.74
N THR A 308 -12.91 -16.49 20.67
CA THR A 308 -13.09 -17.76 19.96
C THR A 308 -14.23 -18.59 20.56
N ARG A 309 -14.32 -18.62 21.90
CA ARG A 309 -15.43 -19.28 22.60
C ARG A 309 -16.77 -18.60 22.31
N ARG A 310 -16.85 -17.26 22.43
CA ARG A 310 -18.09 -16.50 22.15
C ARG A 310 -18.56 -16.67 20.71
N ARG A 311 -17.64 -16.71 19.75
CA ARG A 311 -17.93 -17.01 18.34
C ARG A 311 -18.62 -18.36 18.18
N LEU A 312 -18.13 -19.41 18.84
CA LEU A 312 -18.76 -20.74 18.81
C LEU A 312 -20.17 -20.74 19.42
N GLU A 313 -20.38 -19.97 20.50
CA GLU A 313 -21.71 -19.82 21.10
C GLU A 313 -22.72 -19.16 20.15
N ILE A 314 -22.29 -18.13 19.40
CA ILE A 314 -23.14 -17.47 18.40
C ILE A 314 -23.44 -18.44 17.24
N LEU A 315 -22.43 -19.18 16.77
CA LEU A 315 -22.60 -20.18 15.71
C LEU A 315 -23.59 -21.29 16.08
N GLY A 316 -23.63 -21.68 17.36
CA GLY A 316 -24.60 -22.65 17.88
C GLY A 316 -26.07 -22.21 17.73
N ARG A 317 -26.32 -20.89 17.60
CA ARG A 317 -27.63 -20.29 17.34
C ARG A 317 -28.70 -20.65 18.39
N GLU A 318 -28.29 -20.94 19.61
CA GLU A 318 -29.21 -21.21 20.70
C GLU A 318 -29.83 -19.91 21.20
N LYS A 319 -31.14 -19.90 21.51
CA LYS A 319 -31.74 -18.72 22.14
C LYS A 319 -31.26 -18.65 23.59
N ILE A 320 -30.68 -17.54 23.98
CA ILE A 320 -30.24 -17.27 25.35
C ILE A 320 -31.12 -16.18 25.97
N LYS A 321 -31.05 -16.02 27.29
CA LYS A 321 -31.60 -14.83 27.92
C LYS A 321 -30.67 -13.64 27.63
N PRO A 322 -31.20 -12.43 27.39
CA PRO A 322 -30.40 -11.21 27.32
C PRO A 322 -29.40 -11.13 28.47
N ASP A 323 -28.13 -10.93 28.14
CA ASP A 323 -27.02 -10.88 29.10
C ASP A 323 -26.12 -9.69 28.74
N PHE A 324 -26.38 -8.55 29.39
CA PHE A 324 -25.67 -7.30 29.11
C PHE A 324 -24.22 -7.33 29.57
N GLU A 325 -23.90 -8.09 30.64
CA GLU A 325 -22.52 -8.24 31.10
C GLU A 325 -21.70 -8.99 30.04
N LYS A 326 -22.26 -10.09 29.51
CA LYS A 326 -21.65 -10.86 28.44
C LYS A 326 -21.55 -10.09 27.13
N ALA A 327 -22.55 -9.28 26.80
CA ALA A 327 -22.49 -8.36 25.66
C ALA A 327 -21.37 -7.33 25.83
N THR A 328 -21.21 -6.77 27.02
CA THR A 328 -20.15 -5.81 27.35
C THR A 328 -18.76 -6.43 27.26
N GLU A 329 -18.59 -7.63 27.84
CA GLU A 329 -17.34 -8.41 27.75
C GLU A 329 -16.98 -8.70 26.29
N TYR A 330 -17.95 -9.18 25.50
CA TYR A 330 -17.75 -9.48 24.09
C TYR A 330 -17.39 -8.23 23.27
N PHE A 331 -18.07 -7.11 23.50
CA PHE A 331 -17.81 -5.83 22.84
C PHE A 331 -16.36 -5.37 23.06
N TYR A 332 -15.92 -5.27 24.33
CA TYR A 332 -14.55 -4.81 24.62
C TYR A 332 -13.49 -5.81 24.16
N ALA A 333 -13.76 -7.12 24.23
CA ALA A 333 -12.85 -8.13 23.71
C ALA A 333 -12.70 -8.00 22.18
N MET A 334 -13.81 -7.89 21.44
CA MET A 334 -13.74 -7.73 19.99
C MET A 334 -13.12 -6.40 19.58
N LEU A 335 -13.45 -5.30 20.26
CA LEU A 335 -12.85 -3.98 19.98
C LEU A 335 -11.34 -4.01 20.16
N GLY A 336 -10.84 -4.60 21.26
CA GLY A 336 -9.41 -4.76 21.49
C GLY A 336 -8.73 -5.72 20.50
N TYR A 337 -9.45 -6.73 20.02
CA TYR A 337 -8.95 -7.62 18.97
C TYR A 337 -8.81 -6.91 17.61
N LEU A 338 -9.80 -6.09 17.23
CA LEU A 338 -9.75 -5.29 16.01
C LEU A 338 -8.61 -4.24 16.07
N ASP A 339 -8.42 -3.57 17.19
CA ASP A 339 -7.28 -2.66 17.42
C ASP A 339 -5.94 -3.41 17.32
N ALA A 340 -5.85 -4.62 17.87
CA ALA A 340 -4.65 -5.45 17.76
C ALA A 340 -4.36 -5.86 16.30
N LEU A 341 -5.39 -6.22 15.52
CA LEU A 341 -5.26 -6.48 14.09
C LEU A 341 -4.84 -5.22 13.32
N GLN A 342 -5.35 -4.06 13.71
CA GLN A 342 -5.00 -2.79 13.09
C GLN A 342 -3.54 -2.40 13.33
N LYS A 343 -2.99 -2.69 14.52
CA LYS A 343 -1.55 -2.54 14.77
C LYS A 343 -0.72 -3.41 13.82
N VAL A 344 -1.13 -4.66 13.62
CA VAL A 344 -0.48 -5.55 12.62
C VAL A 344 -0.63 -5.01 11.21
N GLN A 345 -1.78 -4.43 10.86
CA GLN A 345 -1.98 -3.77 9.57
C GLN A 345 -1.01 -2.59 9.37
N TYR A 346 -0.83 -1.73 10.39
CA TYR A 346 0.09 -0.59 10.31
C TYR A 346 1.56 -1.01 10.14
N GLU A 347 1.98 -2.19 10.65
CA GLU A 347 3.32 -2.74 10.43
C GLU A 347 3.60 -3.15 8.96
N ILE A 348 2.57 -3.25 8.10
CA ILE A 348 2.73 -3.59 6.67
C ILE A 348 3.02 -2.34 5.82
N ARG A 349 2.63 -1.16 6.31
CA ARG A 349 2.84 0.14 5.66
C ARG A 349 4.31 0.54 5.74
#